data_AF-A0A969F0I1-F1
#
_entry.id   AF-A0A969F0I1-F1
#
_cell.length_a   1.000
_cell.length_b   1.000
_cell.length_c   1.000
_cell.angle_alpha   90.00
_cell.angle_beta   90.00
_cell.angle_gamma   90.00
#
_symmetry.space_group_name_H-M   'P 1'
#
loop_
_entity.id
_entity.type
_entity.pdbx_description
1 polymer ?
#
loop_
_entity_poly.entity_id
_entity_poly.type
_entity_poly.pdbx_seq_one_letter_code
_entity_poly.pdbx_strand_id
1 'polypeptide(L)' 'MQASDSLTTALQTLIEAGELAGATTLVWKAGRVMHSGAVGVRDVAAGLPLERNTIFRIASLTKPITSTVALMLCEEG' A
#
# COMPACT_ATOMS: atom_id res chain seq x y z
N MET A 1 12.70 17.25 -4.99
CA MET A 1 11.98 16.25 -5.80
C MET A 1 12.82 14.98 -5.87
N GLN A 2 12.95 14.24 -4.76
CA GLN A 2 13.83 13.04 -4.65
C GLN A 2 13.23 11.90 -3.78
N ALA A 3 12.10 12.10 -3.10
CA ALA A 3 11.55 11.09 -2.16
C ALA A 3 10.80 9.93 -2.85
N SER A 4 10.34 10.12 -4.09
CA SER A 4 9.62 9.10 -4.87
C SER A 4 10.56 7.99 -5.37
N ASP A 5 11.76 8.39 -5.82
CA ASP A 5 12.70 7.48 -6.47
C ASP A 5 13.38 6.56 -5.46
N SER A 6 13.77 7.08 -4.28
CA SER A 6 14.38 6.27 -3.23
C SER A 6 13.44 5.20 -2.67
N LEU A 7 12.14 5.51 -2.54
CA LEU A 7 11.14 4.55 -2.08
C LEU A 7 10.94 3.41 -3.10
N THR A 8 10.88 3.77 -4.39
CA THR A 8 10.74 2.78 -5.46
C THR A 8 11.96 1.86 -5.51
N THR A 9 13.17 2.41 -5.41
CA THR A 9 14.42 1.64 -5.34
C THR A 9 14.44 0.70 -4.13
N ALA A 10 14.05 1.17 -2.94
CA ALA A 10 14.04 0.34 -1.75
C ALA A 10 13.10 -0.88 -1.89
N LEU A 11 11.90 -0.68 -2.46
CA LEU A 11 10.97 -1.77 -2.72
C LEU A 11 11.49 -2.73 -3.79
N GLN A 12 12.14 -2.19 -4.82
CA GLN A 12 12.76 -2.99 -5.87
C GLN A 12 13.85 -3.91 -5.29
N THR A 13 14.68 -3.43 -4.36
CA THR A 13 15.67 -4.25 -3.65
C THR A 13 15.03 -5.40 -2.87
N LEU A 14 13.88 -5.18 -2.21
CA LEU A 14 13.16 -6.24 -1.51
C LEU A 14 12.55 -7.29 -2.46
N ILE A 15 12.13 -6.86 -3.65
CA ILE A 15 11.64 -7.77 -4.70
C ILE A 15 12.80 -8.61 -5.25
N GLU A 16 13.94 -7.98 -5.54
CA GLU A 16 15.15 -8.68 -6.03
C GLU A 16 15.70 -9.66 -5.00
N ALA A 17 15.58 -9.36 -3.71
CA ALA A 17 15.93 -10.27 -2.61
C ALA A 17 14.92 -11.43 -2.45
N GLY A 18 13.78 -11.41 -3.16
CA GLY A 18 12.73 -12.42 -3.05
C GLY A 18 11.88 -12.32 -1.78
N GLU A 19 11.99 -11.21 -1.04
CA GLU A 19 11.23 -10.99 0.20
C GLU A 19 9.80 -10.51 -0.08
N LEU A 20 9.58 -9.85 -1.21
CA LEU A 20 8.27 -9.41 -1.68
C LEU A 20 8.04 -9.83 -3.13
N ALA A 21 6.84 -10.31 -3.45
CA ALA A 21 6.43 -10.51 -4.84
C ALA A 21 6.15 -9.18 -5.57
N GLY A 22 5.63 -8.20 -4.83
CA GLY A 22 5.33 -6.86 -5.32
C GLY A 22 4.73 -5.98 -4.22
N ALA A 23 4.75 -4.67 -4.43
CA ALA A 23 4.21 -3.70 -3.48
C ALA A 23 3.64 -2.46 -4.19
N THR A 24 2.53 -1.93 -3.66
CA THR A 24 2.02 -0.60 -4.00
C THR A 24 2.35 0.40 -2.90
N THR A 25 2.65 1.65 -3.25
CA THR A 25 2.87 2.73 -2.29
C THR A 25 2.12 4.00 -2.66
N LEU A 26 1.73 4.76 -1.64
CA LEU A 26 1.08 6.06 -1.74
C LEU A 26 1.63 6.98 -0.65
N VAL A 27 2.06 8.18 -1.03
CA VAL A 27 2.38 9.25 -0.07
C VAL A 27 1.40 10.39 -0.29
N TRP A 28 0.64 10.72 0.75
CA TRP A 28 -0.31 11.81 0.74
C TRP A 28 0.13 12.89 1.73
N LYS A 29 0.13 14.15 1.28
CA LYS A 29 0.53 15.29 2.12
C LYS A 29 -0.30 16.51 1.75
N ALA A 30 -0.83 17.19 2.76
CA ALA A 30 -1.55 18.46 2.62
C ALA A 30 -2.63 18.44 1.52
N GLY A 31 -3.49 17.41 1.53
CA GLY A 31 -4.60 17.31 0.57
C GLY A 31 -4.22 16.78 -0.82
N ARG A 32 -2.95 16.45 -1.08
CA ARG A 32 -2.47 16.05 -2.41
C ARG A 32 -1.66 14.76 -2.37
N VAL A 33 -1.76 13.97 -3.45
CA VAL A 33 -0.90 12.80 -3.67
C VAL A 33 0.47 13.28 -4.11
N MET A 34 1.50 12.99 -3.32
CA MET A 34 2.90 13.34 -3.59
C MET A 34 3.64 12.22 -4.31
N HIS A 35 3.21 10.97 -4.09
CA HIS A 35 3.77 9.77 -4.71
C HIS A 35 2.69 8.70 -4.83
N SER A 36 2.70 7.96 -5.94
CA SER A 36 1.92 6.74 -6.11
C SER A 36 2.70 5.82 -7.02
N GLY A 37 2.99 4.59 -6.57
CA GLY A 37 3.77 3.63 -7.34
C GLY A 37 3.31 2.19 -7.12
N ALA A 38 3.66 1.32 -8.05
CA ALA A 38 3.47 -0.12 -7.99
C ALA A 38 4.70 -0.80 -8.60
N VAL A 39 5.26 -1.79 -7.93
CA VAL A 39 6.43 -2.55 -8.37
C VAL A 39 6.22 -4.05 -8.14
N GLY A 40 6.82 -4.88 -9.00
CA GLY A 40 6.71 -6.34 -8.93
C GLY A 40 5.42 -6.89 -9.54
N VAL A 41 5.01 -8.07 -9.07
CA VAL A 41 3.90 -8.86 -9.61
C VAL A 41 2.82 -9.13 -8.56
N ARG A 42 1.56 -9.18 -8.98
CA ARG A 42 0.44 -9.62 -8.13
C ARG A 42 0.27 -11.13 -8.10
N ASP A 43 0.79 -11.81 -9.11
CA ASP A 43 0.79 -13.26 -9.23
C ASP A 43 2.16 -13.71 -9.77
N VAL A 44 2.90 -14.43 -8.93
CA VAL A 44 4.25 -14.91 -9.26
C VAL A 44 4.20 -16.01 -10.32
N ALA A 45 3.21 -16.91 -10.25
CA ALA A 45 3.12 -18.05 -11.17
C ALA A 45 2.66 -17.61 -12.56
N ALA A 46 1.69 -16.70 -12.61
CA ALA A 46 1.16 -16.15 -13.86
C ALA A 46 1.98 -14.95 -14.40
N GLY A 47 2.97 -14.46 -13.64
CA GLY A 47 3.79 -13.30 -14.01
C GLY A 47 2.98 -12.00 -14.19
N LEU A 48 1.83 -11.89 -13.52
CA LEU A 48 0.94 -10.75 -13.74
C LEU A 48 1.44 -9.52 -12.98
N PRO A 49 1.59 -8.36 -13.65
CA PRO A 49 2.12 -7.16 -13.02
C PRO A 49 1.21 -6.67 -11.89
N LEU A 50 1.84 -6.08 -10.88
CA LEU A 50 1.12 -5.38 -9.82
C LEU A 50 0.67 -4.01 -10.33
N GLU A 51 -0.62 -3.74 -10.23
CA GLU A 51 -1.22 -2.45 -10.61
C GLU A 51 -1.63 -1.66 -9.37
N ARG A 52 -1.70 -0.32 -9.47
CA ARG A 52 -2.10 0.58 -8.37
C ARG A 52 -3.43 0.22 -7.71
N ASN A 53 -4.38 -0.31 -8.49
CA ASN A 53 -5.72 -0.70 -8.06
C ASN A 53 -5.84 -2.20 -7.76
N THR A 54 -4.72 -2.93 -7.67
CA THR A 54 -4.73 -4.33 -7.23
C THR A 54 -5.34 -4.41 -5.83
N ILE A 55 -6.27 -5.35 -5.64
CA ILE A 55 -6.96 -5.53 -4.35
C ILE A 55 -6.10 -6.39 -3.43
N PHE A 56 -5.92 -5.92 -2.20
CA PHE A 56 -5.19 -6.64 -1.15
C PHE A 56 -6.10 -7.01 0.02
N ARG A 57 -5.77 -8.09 0.72
CA ARG A 57 -6.34 -8.37 2.04
C ARG A 57 -5.58 -7.55 3.08
N ILE A 58 -6.22 -6.52 3.63
CA ILE A 58 -5.58 -5.58 4.56
C ILE A 58 -5.50 -6.08 6.02
N ALA A 59 -6.11 -7.24 6.31
CA ALA A 59 -6.07 -7.92 7.61
C ALA A 59 -6.37 -6.98 8.79
N SER A 60 -5.45 -6.89 9.76
CA SER A 60 -5.60 -6.08 10.97
C SER A 60 -5.78 -4.58 10.72
N LEU A 61 -5.50 -4.06 9.52
CA LEU A 61 -5.85 -2.68 9.16
C LEU A 61 -7.36 -2.43 9.09
N THR A 62 -8.18 -3.47 9.22
CA THR A 62 -9.63 -3.33 9.45
C THR A 62 -9.93 -2.75 10.84
N LYS A 63 -9.07 -2.99 11.84
CA LYS A 63 -9.27 -2.53 13.23
C LYS A 63 -9.51 -1.02 13.36
N PRO A 64 -8.66 -0.13 12.81
CA PRO A 64 -8.92 1.31 12.89
C PRO A 64 -10.27 1.69 12.28
N ILE A 65 -10.72 1.05 11.20
CA ILE A 65 -12.03 1.31 10.60
C ILE A 65 -13.15 0.95 11.58
N THR A 66 -13.13 -0.27 12.13
CA THR A 66 -14.14 -0.73 13.10
C THR A 66 -14.11 0.09 14.38
N SER A 67 -12.93 0.42 14.91
CA SER A 67 -12.79 1.26 16.10
C SER A 67 -13.35 2.67 15.87
N THR A 68 -13.10 3.28 14.71
CA THR A 68 -13.70 4.58 14.38
C THR A 68 -15.22 4.51 14.40
N VAL A 69 -15.83 3.49 13.77
CA VAL A 69 -17.28 3.30 13.81
C VAL A 69 -17.80 3.10 15.23
N ALA A 70 -17.12 2.27 16.03
CA ALA A 70 -17.51 2.05 17.41
C ALA A 70 -17.45 3.34 18.24
N LEU A 71 -16.44 4.20 18.03
CA LEU A 71 -16.32 5.48 18.73
C LEU A 71 -17.37 6.51 18.29
N MET A 72 -17.73 6.54 17.00
CA MET A 72 -18.85 7.38 16.53
C MET A 72 -20.16 6.96 17.22
N LEU A 73 -20.45 5.66 17.29
CA LEU A 73 -21.64 5.16 17.99
C LEU A 73 -21.61 5.48 19.49
N CYS A 74 -20.44 5.39 20.13
CA CYS A 74 -20.25 5.75 21.53
C CYS A 74 -20.50 7.25 21.80
N GLU A 75 -20.16 8.11 20.84
CA GLU A 75 -20.46 9.55 20.91
C GLU A 75 -21.97 9.82 20.76
N GLU A 76 -22.69 8.97 20.03
CA GLU A 76 -24.14 9.08 19.80
C GLU A 76 -25.01 8.58 20.97
N GLY A 77 -24.53 7.68 21.84
CA GLY A 77 -25.21 7.22 23.07
C GLY A 77 -25.37 5.71 23.21
#